data_AF-A0A661WCH6-F1
#
_entry.id   AF-A0A661WCH6-F1
#
_cell.length_a   1.000
_cell.length_b   1.000
_cell.length_c   1.000
_cell.angle_alpha   90.00
_cell.angle_beta   90.00
_cell.angle_gamma   90.00
#
_symmetry.space_group_name_H-M   'P 1'
#
loop_
_entity.id
_entity.type
_entity.pdbx_description
1 polymer ?
#
loop_
_entity_poly.entity_id
_entity_poly.type
_entity_poly.pdbx_seq_one_letter_code
_entity_poly.pdbx_strand_id
1 'polypeptide(L)'
;MKNRQKSIFIAMFFFLSLTACAQQTAQRQDGAIRLKIPLDGSLQNAAWSPDGEQILFTNFTEGYNSEPANLHIFTLEDESLRTLVADGSGNVNLPGAAWNMATGSIAFSSSREPHDEIYIISADGQSGDEYAITQRQNLVAYEATFSPDGEWIVFESHELDVEENGIITRYKIDGSEEYEALTAASDDAR
;
A
#
# COMPACT_ATOMS: atom_id res chain seq x y z
N MET A 1 92.05 -11.69 0.12
CA MET A 1 90.69 -12.17 -0.24
C MET A 1 89.74 -11.84 0.92
N LYS A 2 88.90 -10.82 0.79
CA LYS A 2 87.87 -10.44 1.80
C LYS A 2 86.51 -10.52 1.11
N ASN A 3 85.72 -11.55 1.44
CA ASN A 3 84.35 -11.73 0.95
C ASN A 3 83.41 -10.77 1.71
N ARG A 4 82.71 -9.89 0.99
CA ARG A 4 81.56 -9.14 1.51
C ARG A 4 80.29 -9.92 1.17
N GLN A 5 79.60 -10.45 2.17
CA GLN A 5 78.21 -10.89 2.00
C GLN A 5 77.32 -9.65 1.81
N LYS A 6 76.50 -9.66 0.76
CA LYS A 6 75.40 -8.71 0.57
C LYS A 6 74.12 -9.42 1.00
N SER A 7 73.48 -8.93 2.05
CA SER A 7 72.14 -9.37 2.44
C SER A 7 71.11 -8.72 1.51
N ILE A 8 70.24 -9.53 0.91
CA ILE A 8 69.10 -9.08 0.10
C ILE A 8 67.86 -9.18 0.99
N PHE A 9 67.20 -8.04 1.25
CA PHE A 9 65.86 -7.99 1.81
C PHE A 9 64.87 -7.93 0.64
N ILE A 10 64.02 -8.95 0.49
CA ILE A 10 62.87 -8.91 -0.42
C ILE A 10 61.66 -8.52 0.43
N ALA A 11 61.13 -7.33 0.20
CA ALA A 11 59.87 -6.88 0.79
C ALA A 11 58.71 -7.57 0.06
N MET A 12 57.85 -8.26 0.80
CA MET A 12 56.65 -8.90 0.27
C MET A 12 55.53 -7.87 0.26
N PHE A 13 55.13 -7.40 -0.93
CA PHE A 13 53.95 -6.55 -1.08
C PHE A 13 52.69 -7.41 -1.05
N PHE A 14 51.90 -7.32 0.02
CA PHE A 14 50.53 -7.82 0.04
C PHE A 14 49.63 -6.84 -0.72
N PHE A 15 49.13 -7.24 -1.88
CA PHE A 15 47.96 -6.60 -2.47
C PHE A 15 46.72 -7.07 -1.72
N LEU A 16 46.17 -6.23 -0.84
CA LEU A 16 44.80 -6.40 -0.37
C LEU A 16 43.87 -6.03 -1.53
N SER A 17 43.26 -7.02 -2.17
CA SER A 17 42.11 -6.76 -3.02
C SER A 17 40.93 -6.42 -2.12
N LEU A 18 40.56 -5.15 -2.06
CA LEU A 18 39.27 -4.73 -1.51
C LEU A 18 38.20 -5.20 -2.50
N THR A 19 37.66 -6.39 -2.28
CA THR A 19 36.41 -6.81 -2.92
C THR A 19 35.32 -5.92 -2.35
N ALA A 20 34.88 -4.94 -3.13
CA ALA A 20 33.63 -4.26 -2.86
C ALA A 20 32.52 -5.31 -2.92
N CYS A 21 31.92 -5.62 -1.78
CA CYS A 21 30.72 -6.43 -1.72
C CYS A 21 29.60 -5.59 -2.31
N ALA A 22 29.30 -5.78 -3.59
CA ALA A 22 28.05 -5.29 -4.14
C ALA A 22 26.93 -5.98 -3.33
N GLN A 23 26.13 -5.20 -2.60
CA GLN A 23 24.91 -5.71 -1.99
C GLN A 23 23.95 -6.09 -3.11
N GLN A 24 24.13 -7.31 -3.63
CA GLN A 24 23.23 -7.92 -4.57
C GLN A 24 21.87 -8.00 -3.87
N THR A 25 20.86 -7.36 -4.44
CA THR A 25 19.46 -7.64 -4.10
C THR A 25 19.32 -9.15 -4.18
N ALA A 26 18.97 -9.79 -3.06
CA ALA A 26 18.88 -11.25 -2.98
C ALA A 26 17.69 -11.70 -3.82
N GLN A 27 17.91 -11.83 -5.12
CA GLN A 27 16.95 -12.37 -6.06
C GLN A 27 16.75 -13.84 -5.71
N ARG A 28 15.50 -14.21 -5.46
CA ARG A 28 15.11 -15.60 -5.22
C ARG A 28 15.30 -16.41 -6.51
N GLN A 29 15.37 -17.73 -6.39
CA GLN A 29 15.58 -18.62 -7.54
C GLN A 29 14.45 -18.57 -8.58
N ASP A 30 13.25 -18.15 -8.17
CA ASP A 30 12.09 -17.91 -9.03
C ASP A 30 12.12 -16.54 -9.74
N GLY A 31 13.20 -15.78 -9.56
CA GLY A 31 13.36 -14.45 -10.14
C GLY A 31 12.76 -13.33 -9.29
N ALA A 32 12.08 -13.64 -8.18
CA ALA A 32 11.49 -12.62 -7.33
C ALA A 32 12.56 -11.76 -6.66
N ILE A 33 12.32 -10.45 -6.65
CA ILE A 33 13.18 -9.47 -5.99
C ILE A 33 12.54 -9.02 -4.68
N ARG A 34 13.36 -8.79 -3.66
CA ARG A 34 12.90 -8.13 -2.44
C ARG A 34 12.96 -6.62 -2.63
N LEU A 35 11.81 -5.97 -2.58
CA LEU A 35 11.74 -4.51 -2.52
C LEU A 35 12.26 -4.02 -1.16
N LYS A 36 13.07 -2.95 -1.16
CA LYS A 36 13.62 -2.33 0.03
C LYS A 36 12.78 -1.13 0.43
N ILE A 37 11.74 -1.38 1.21
CA ILE A 37 10.86 -0.32 1.74
C ILE A 37 11.39 0.09 3.12
N PRO A 38 11.90 1.33 3.29
CA PRO A 38 12.53 1.79 4.53
C PRO A 38 11.49 2.27 5.56
N LEU A 39 10.47 1.44 5.82
CA LEU A 39 9.42 1.70 6.80
C LEU A 39 9.46 0.61 7.87
N ASP A 40 9.28 1.04 9.13
CA ASP A 40 8.92 0.15 10.23
C ASP A 40 7.41 -0.11 10.21
N GLY A 41 6.95 -1.02 11.06
CA GLY A 41 5.53 -1.37 11.18
C GLY A 41 5.13 -2.58 10.33
N SER A 42 3.81 -2.74 10.14
CA SER A 42 3.23 -3.83 9.36
C SER A 42 2.80 -3.33 7.99
N LEU A 43 3.51 -3.77 6.94
CA LEU A 43 3.20 -3.46 5.55
C LEU A 43 2.22 -4.51 4.99
N GLN A 44 1.04 -4.10 4.57
CA GLN A 44 -0.06 -4.96 4.18
C GLN A 44 -0.77 -4.47 2.91
N ASN A 45 -1.72 -5.26 2.42
CA ASN A 45 -2.67 -4.87 1.37
C ASN A 45 -2.05 -4.33 0.08
N ALA A 46 -0.96 -4.93 -0.37
CA ALA A 46 -0.29 -4.50 -1.60
C ALA A 46 -1.23 -4.55 -2.82
N ALA A 47 -1.22 -3.50 -3.64
CA ALA A 47 -1.98 -3.39 -4.88
C ALA A 47 -1.15 -2.74 -5.99
N TRP A 48 -1.04 -3.40 -7.14
CA TRP A 48 -0.36 -2.87 -8.31
C TRP A 48 -1.14 -1.72 -8.94
N SER A 49 -0.44 -0.69 -9.38
CA SER A 49 -1.02 0.32 -10.27
C SER A 49 -1.41 -0.29 -11.61
N PRO A 50 -2.36 0.33 -12.35
CA PRO A 50 -2.83 -0.18 -13.65
C PRO A 50 -1.72 -0.38 -14.69
N ASP A 51 -0.69 0.46 -14.67
CA ASP A 51 0.49 0.41 -15.55
C ASP A 51 1.57 -0.60 -15.08
N GLY A 52 1.45 -1.13 -13.86
CA GLY A 52 2.43 -2.03 -13.26
C GLY A 52 3.72 -1.35 -12.80
N GLU A 53 3.79 -0.02 -12.76
CA GLU A 53 5.00 0.72 -12.39
C GLU A 53 5.09 1.02 -10.89
N GLN A 54 3.96 0.95 -10.18
CA GLN A 54 3.84 1.36 -8.79
C GLN A 54 3.10 0.30 -7.95
N ILE A 55 3.38 0.31 -6.65
CA ILE A 55 2.70 -0.53 -5.66
C ILE A 55 2.15 0.38 -4.56
N LEU A 56 0.83 0.39 -4.40
CA LEU A 56 0.15 0.91 -3.22
C LEU A 56 0.20 -0.13 -2.10
N PHE A 57 0.36 0.30 -0.86
CA PHE A 57 0.21 -0.57 0.31
C PHE A 57 -0.19 0.22 1.56
N THR A 58 -0.80 -0.48 2.51
CA THR A 58 -1.10 0.02 3.85
C THR A 58 0.10 -0.22 4.76
N ASN A 59 0.45 0.76 5.58
CA ASN A 59 1.44 0.65 6.65
C ASN A 59 0.80 0.96 8.00
N PHE A 60 0.57 -0.08 8.81
CA PHE A 60 0.20 0.09 10.21
C PHE A 60 1.45 0.36 11.05
N THR A 61 1.58 1.59 11.55
CA THR A 61 2.85 2.05 12.14
C THR A 61 3.10 1.52 13.54
N GLU A 62 2.06 1.04 14.24
CA GLU A 62 2.15 0.57 15.63
C GLU A 62 2.07 -0.96 15.78
N GLY A 63 1.90 -1.71 14.69
CA GLY A 63 1.83 -3.16 14.73
C GLY A 63 0.86 -3.75 13.71
N TYR A 64 0.67 -5.07 13.74
CA TYR A 64 -0.27 -5.74 12.84
C TYR A 64 -1.70 -5.30 13.14
N ASN A 65 -2.33 -4.60 12.20
CA ASN A 65 -3.70 -4.05 12.32
C ASN A 65 -3.89 -3.09 13.50
N SER A 66 -2.80 -2.44 13.96
CA SER A 66 -2.84 -1.42 15.00
C SER A 66 -2.72 -0.04 14.36
N GLU A 67 -3.77 0.77 14.50
CA GLU A 67 -3.77 2.16 14.05
C GLU A 67 -2.68 3.00 14.72
N PRO A 68 -2.20 4.08 14.07
CA PRO A 68 -2.65 4.57 12.76
C PRO A 68 -2.14 3.72 11.59
N ALA A 69 -2.84 3.82 10.46
CA ALA A 69 -2.48 3.16 9.21
C ALA A 69 -2.35 4.19 8.10
N ASN A 70 -1.18 4.22 7.46
CA ASN A 70 -0.87 5.14 6.37
C ASN A 70 -0.95 4.43 5.02
N LEU A 71 -1.25 5.18 3.96
CA LEU A 71 -1.12 4.70 2.59
C LEU A 71 0.17 5.20 1.97
N HIS A 72 0.90 4.30 1.34
CA HIS A 72 2.14 4.61 0.64
C HIS A 72 2.14 4.04 -0.77
N ILE A 73 2.80 4.76 -1.68
CA ILE A 73 3.09 4.30 -3.03
C ILE A 73 4.60 4.10 -3.17
N PHE A 74 5.00 2.94 -3.65
CA PHE A 74 6.37 2.63 -4.04
C PHE A 74 6.48 2.55 -5.55
N THR A 75 7.39 3.33 -6.14
CA THR A 75 7.66 3.34 -7.58
C THR A 75 8.83 2.41 -7.89
N LEU A 76 8.65 1.51 -8.85
CA LEU A 76 9.65 0.50 -9.17
C LEU A 76 10.88 1.05 -9.88
N GLU A 77 10.71 2.02 -10.78
CA GLU A 77 11.79 2.49 -11.66
C GLU A 77 12.96 3.09 -10.88
N ASP A 78 12.65 3.95 -9.90
CA ASP A 78 13.62 4.70 -9.12
C ASP A 78 13.72 4.23 -7.66
N GLU A 79 13.01 3.16 -7.30
CA GLU A 79 12.86 2.66 -5.93
C GLU A 79 12.41 3.74 -4.92
N SER A 80 11.65 4.74 -5.38
CA SER A 80 11.16 5.80 -4.52
C SER A 80 9.93 5.39 -3.71
N LEU A 81 9.84 5.93 -2.49
CA LEU A 81 8.72 5.74 -1.59
C LEU A 81 8.06 7.08 -1.33
N ARG A 82 6.74 7.14 -1.54
CA ARG A 82 5.92 8.32 -1.30
C ARG A 82 4.80 7.98 -0.33
N THR A 83 4.58 8.84 0.67
CA THR A 83 3.36 8.79 1.48
C THR A 83 2.23 9.46 0.72
N LEU A 84 1.10 8.76 0.59
CA LEU A 84 -0.10 9.25 -0.07
C LEU A 84 -1.07 9.84 0.96
N VAL A 85 -1.37 9.10 2.04
CA VAL A 85 -2.24 9.53 3.13
C VAL A 85 -1.60 9.18 4.47
N ALA A 86 -1.48 10.17 5.36
CA ALA A 86 -0.96 9.99 6.73
C ALA A 86 -1.46 11.10 7.66
N ASP A 87 -2.69 10.98 8.13
CA ASP A 87 -3.37 11.97 8.97
C ASP A 87 -3.61 11.51 10.41
N GLY A 88 -3.09 10.33 10.78
CA GLY A 88 -3.26 9.73 12.10
C GLY A 88 -4.50 8.86 12.27
N SER A 89 -5.31 8.65 11.22
CA SER A 89 -6.39 7.65 11.20
C SER A 89 -5.90 6.29 10.67
N GLY A 90 -6.77 5.28 10.73
CA GLY A 90 -6.60 4.01 10.03
C GLY A 90 -7.04 4.10 8.58
N ASN A 91 -6.10 4.28 7.65
CA ASN A 91 -6.36 4.31 6.21
C ASN A 91 -5.97 2.97 5.57
N VAL A 92 -6.95 2.19 5.10
CA VAL A 92 -6.77 0.80 4.67
C VAL A 92 -7.34 0.59 3.26
N ASN A 93 -6.50 0.17 2.33
CA ASN A 93 -6.92 -0.15 0.96
C ASN A 93 -7.24 -1.65 0.80
N LEU A 94 -8.04 -2.00 -0.20
CA LEU A 94 -8.30 -3.40 -0.56
C LEU A 94 -7.08 -4.02 -1.26
N PRO A 95 -6.60 -5.21 -0.85
CA PRO A 95 -5.47 -5.88 -1.49
C PRO A 95 -5.76 -6.17 -2.97
N GLY A 96 -4.84 -5.77 -3.85
CA GLY A 96 -4.91 -6.07 -5.28
C GLY A 96 -5.95 -5.31 -6.12
N ALA A 97 -6.91 -4.60 -5.53
CA ALA A 97 -8.06 -4.04 -6.27
C ALA A 97 -8.47 -2.61 -5.85
N ALA A 98 -7.54 -1.85 -5.26
CA ALA A 98 -7.79 -0.49 -4.80
C ALA A 98 -7.73 0.59 -5.89
N TRP A 99 -7.16 0.30 -7.06
CA TRP A 99 -6.97 1.28 -8.14
C TRP A 99 -8.17 1.34 -9.08
N ASN A 100 -8.61 2.55 -9.41
CA ASN A 100 -9.50 2.80 -10.53
C ASN A 100 -8.68 2.75 -11.83
N MET A 101 -8.92 1.72 -12.65
CA MET A 101 -8.21 1.50 -13.91
C MET A 101 -8.46 2.60 -14.95
N ALA A 102 -9.58 3.32 -14.85
CA ALA A 102 -9.97 4.36 -15.80
C ALA A 102 -9.37 5.74 -15.46
N THR A 103 -9.22 6.05 -14.17
CA THR A 103 -8.82 7.40 -13.72
C THR A 103 -7.46 7.44 -13.02
N GLY A 104 -6.91 6.31 -12.59
CA GLY A 104 -5.71 6.26 -11.75
C GLY A 104 -5.95 6.72 -10.30
N SER A 105 -7.20 6.84 -9.86
CA SER A 105 -7.54 7.12 -8.47
C SER A 105 -7.49 5.84 -7.61
N ILE A 106 -7.44 5.99 -6.29
CA ILE A 106 -7.33 4.93 -5.30
C ILE A 106 -8.49 5.04 -4.31
N ALA A 107 -9.12 3.91 -3.99
CA ALA A 107 -10.13 3.80 -2.94
C ALA A 107 -9.55 3.18 -1.66
N PHE A 108 -10.02 3.64 -0.51
CA PHE A 108 -9.64 3.11 0.79
C PHE A 108 -10.72 3.38 1.84
N SER A 109 -10.77 2.55 2.88
CA SER A 109 -11.51 2.84 4.12
C SER A 109 -10.67 3.75 5.00
N SER A 110 -11.31 4.68 5.69
CA SER A 110 -10.66 5.54 6.69
C SER A 110 -11.50 5.62 7.96
N SER A 111 -10.90 5.29 9.10
CA SER A 111 -11.53 5.38 10.43
C SER A 111 -11.63 6.82 10.98
N ARG A 112 -11.56 7.82 10.10
CA ARG A 112 -11.85 9.22 10.46
C ARG A 112 -13.23 9.32 11.08
N GLU A 113 -13.32 10.11 12.15
CA GLU A 113 -14.57 10.39 12.86
C GLU A 113 -15.72 10.72 11.88
N PRO A 114 -16.93 10.17 12.09
CA PRO A 114 -17.37 9.42 13.28
C PRO A 114 -17.15 7.90 13.25
N HIS A 115 -16.86 7.31 12.09
CA HIS A 115 -16.66 5.87 11.88
C HIS A 115 -16.13 5.63 10.46
N ASP A 116 -15.75 4.40 10.14
CA ASP A 116 -15.19 4.04 8.83
C ASP A 116 -16.10 4.41 7.65
N GLU A 117 -15.51 5.13 6.71
CA GLU A 117 -16.11 5.52 5.44
C GLU A 117 -15.11 5.33 4.30
N ILE A 118 -15.63 5.24 3.07
CA ILE A 118 -14.81 5.11 1.85
C ILE A 118 -14.39 6.48 1.36
N TYR A 119 -13.10 6.61 1.11
CA TYR A 119 -12.47 7.78 0.51
C TYR A 119 -11.84 7.43 -0.83
N ILE A 120 -11.74 8.44 -1.69
CA ILE A 120 -10.98 8.39 -2.93
C ILE A 120 -9.90 9.46 -2.92
N ILE A 121 -8.72 9.10 -3.43
CA ILE A 121 -7.63 10.05 -3.71
C ILE A 121 -7.03 9.77 -5.09
N SER A 122 -6.54 10.80 -5.76
CA SER A 122 -5.74 10.60 -6.97
C SER A 122 -4.36 10.03 -6.62
N ALA A 123 -3.79 9.15 -7.46
CA ALA A 123 -2.47 8.59 -7.20
C ALA A 123 -1.31 9.59 -7.25
N ASP A 124 -1.52 10.77 -7.83
CA ASP A 124 -0.61 11.92 -7.83
C ASP A 124 -0.95 12.97 -6.74
N GLY A 125 -2.08 12.79 -6.04
CA GLY A 125 -2.55 13.67 -4.97
C GLY A 125 -1.63 13.65 -3.75
N GLN A 126 -1.84 14.57 -2.84
CA GLN A 126 -1.17 14.65 -1.54
C GLN A 126 -2.14 14.35 -0.41
N SER A 127 -1.62 14.01 0.77
CA SER A 127 -2.45 13.82 1.95
C SER A 127 -3.27 15.09 2.21
N GLY A 128 -4.58 14.94 2.31
CA GLY A 128 -5.56 16.01 2.39
C GLY A 128 -6.31 16.30 1.07
N ASP A 129 -5.86 15.75 -0.06
CA ASP A 129 -6.57 15.88 -1.36
C ASP A 129 -7.67 14.81 -1.53
N GLU A 130 -7.71 13.80 -0.66
CA GLU A 130 -8.76 12.80 -0.63
C GLU A 130 -10.15 13.41 -0.31
N TYR A 131 -11.19 12.74 -0.79
CA TYR A 131 -12.56 13.09 -0.50
C TYR A 131 -13.39 11.85 -0.17
N ALA A 132 -14.32 12.01 0.77
CA ALA A 132 -15.24 10.94 1.14
C ALA A 132 -16.26 10.71 0.02
N ILE A 133 -16.45 9.45 -0.36
CA ILE A 133 -17.51 8.98 -1.26
C ILE A 133 -18.74 8.54 -0.49
N THR A 134 -18.55 8.06 0.73
CA THR A 134 -19.63 7.68 1.63
C THR A 134 -19.64 8.59 2.86
N GLN A 135 -20.85 9.00 3.27
CA GLN A 135 -21.11 9.84 4.45
C GLN A 135 -22.46 9.43 5.04
N ARG A 136 -22.53 8.21 5.57
CA ARG A 136 -23.79 7.55 5.92
C ARG A 136 -23.96 7.51 7.43
N GLN A 137 -25.17 7.79 7.91
CA GLN A 137 -25.44 7.78 9.35
C GLN A 137 -25.59 6.35 9.86
N ASN A 138 -24.88 6.02 10.94
CA ASN A 138 -24.95 4.72 11.64
C ASN A 138 -24.61 3.52 10.75
N LEU A 139 -23.83 3.71 9.70
CA LEU A 139 -23.40 2.65 8.79
C LEU A 139 -21.90 2.81 8.52
N VAL A 140 -21.17 1.71 8.61
CA VAL A 140 -19.75 1.65 8.26
C VAL A 140 -19.57 1.15 6.84
N ALA A 141 -18.43 1.48 6.23
CA ALA A 141 -18.09 1.08 4.86
C ALA A 141 -16.64 0.59 4.78
N TYR A 142 -16.43 -0.60 4.20
CA TYR A 142 -15.11 -1.23 4.09
C TYR A 142 -14.84 -1.80 2.69
N GLU A 143 -13.57 -2.14 2.46
CA GLU A 143 -13.18 -3.06 1.37
C GLU A 143 -13.63 -2.64 -0.04
N ALA A 144 -13.54 -1.34 -0.33
CA ALA A 144 -14.07 -0.81 -1.59
C ALA A 144 -13.24 -1.16 -2.83
N THR A 145 -13.91 -1.37 -3.97
CA THR A 145 -13.29 -1.49 -5.29
C THR A 145 -14.13 -0.86 -6.40
N PHE A 146 -13.48 -0.48 -7.49
CA PHE A 146 -14.10 0.20 -8.63
C PHE A 146 -14.69 -0.76 -9.65
N SER A 147 -15.74 -0.32 -10.34
CA SER A 147 -16.13 -0.96 -11.59
C SER A 147 -15.06 -0.77 -12.68
N PRO A 148 -15.01 -1.65 -13.70
CA PRO A 148 -14.02 -1.54 -14.78
C PRO A 148 -14.07 -0.23 -15.58
N ASP A 149 -15.25 0.39 -15.69
CA ASP A 149 -15.45 1.70 -16.34
C ASP A 149 -15.10 2.88 -15.41
N GLY A 150 -14.88 2.62 -14.11
CA GLY A 150 -14.52 3.60 -13.11
C GLY A 150 -15.66 4.50 -12.64
N GLU A 151 -16.91 4.25 -13.04
CA GLU A 151 -18.07 5.07 -12.68
C GLU A 151 -18.72 4.66 -11.36
N TRP A 152 -18.49 3.42 -10.92
CA TRP A 152 -19.10 2.83 -9.73
C TRP A 152 -18.06 2.37 -8.74
N ILE A 153 -18.50 2.29 -7.50
CA ILE A 153 -17.79 1.64 -6.41
C ILE A 153 -18.68 0.57 -5.78
N VAL A 154 -18.10 -0.56 -5.41
CA VAL A 154 -18.72 -1.56 -4.55
C VAL A 154 -17.94 -1.63 -3.24
N PHE A 155 -18.62 -1.84 -2.14
CA PHE A 155 -18.04 -1.91 -0.80
C PHE A 155 -18.93 -2.72 0.13
N GLU A 156 -18.35 -3.23 1.21
CA GLU A 156 -19.08 -3.88 2.28
C GLU A 156 -19.67 -2.82 3.23
N SER A 157 -20.89 -3.04 3.70
CA SER A 157 -21.59 -2.13 4.60
C SER A 157 -22.37 -2.88 5.66
N HIS A 158 -22.35 -2.38 6.90
CA HIS A 158 -23.21 -2.85 7.99
C HIS A 158 -23.54 -1.73 8.97
N GLU A 159 -24.50 -1.96 9.87
CA GLU A 159 -24.84 -1.01 10.94
C GLU A 159 -23.66 -0.83 11.90
N LEU A 160 -23.45 0.40 12.35
CA LEU A 160 -22.44 0.72 13.35
C LEU A 160 -22.66 -0.11 14.62
N ASP A 161 -21.59 -0.63 15.20
CA ASP A 161 -21.59 -1.50 16.37
C ASP A 161 -22.35 -2.84 16.19
N VAL A 162 -22.64 -3.24 14.94
CA VAL A 162 -23.29 -4.51 14.61
C VAL A 162 -22.34 -5.41 13.81
N GLU A 163 -21.86 -6.44 14.48
CA GLU A 163 -20.95 -7.46 13.94
C GLU A 163 -21.69 -8.56 13.16
N GLU A 164 -22.85 -8.29 12.56
CA GLU A 164 -23.63 -9.23 11.74
C GLU A 164 -24.37 -8.46 10.64
N ASN A 165 -24.79 -9.16 9.59
CA ASN A 165 -25.58 -8.61 8.48
C ASN A 165 -24.82 -7.64 7.56
N GLY A 166 -23.55 -7.94 7.28
CA GLY A 166 -22.81 -7.27 6.20
C GLY A 166 -23.55 -7.40 4.88
N ILE A 167 -23.66 -6.30 4.14
CA ILE A 167 -24.21 -6.28 2.78
C ILE A 167 -23.20 -5.71 1.80
N ILE A 168 -23.20 -6.25 0.59
CA ILE A 168 -22.49 -5.62 -0.53
C ILE A 168 -23.36 -4.48 -1.02
N THR A 169 -22.80 -3.28 -1.03
CA THR A 169 -23.46 -2.07 -1.52
C THR A 169 -22.69 -1.53 -2.70
N ARG A 170 -23.41 -1.02 -3.71
CA ARG A 170 -22.82 -0.23 -4.79
C ARG A 170 -23.29 1.21 -4.75
N TYR A 171 -22.45 2.10 -5.26
CA TYR A 171 -22.74 3.52 -5.37
C TYR A 171 -22.08 4.09 -6.62
N LYS A 172 -22.75 5.08 -7.23
CA LYS A 172 -22.19 5.79 -8.38
C LYS A 172 -21.38 6.97 -7.89
N ILE A 173 -20.12 7.05 -8.33
CA ILE A 173 -19.13 7.98 -7.76
C ILE A 173 -19.53 9.44 -7.97
N ASP A 174 -20.29 9.74 -9.02
CA ASP A 174 -20.80 11.09 -9.29
C ASP A 174 -21.99 11.51 -8.40
N GLY A 175 -22.50 10.60 -7.58
CA GLY A 175 -23.67 10.82 -6.71
C GLY A 175 -24.99 11.04 -7.45
N SER A 176 -25.07 10.66 -8.72
CA SER A 176 -26.31 10.75 -9.50
C SER A 176 -27.33 9.67 -9.16
N GLU A 177 -26.93 8.65 -8.40
CA GLU A 177 -27.76 7.52 -7.98
C GLU A 177 -27.59 7.24 -6.49
N GLU A 178 -28.65 6.72 -5.87
CA GLU A 178 -28.65 6.34 -4.45
C GLU A 178 -27.82 5.06 -4.21
N TYR A 179 -27.48 4.80 -2.95
CA TYR A 179 -26.88 3.52 -2.55
C TYR A 179 -27.79 2.34 -2.86
N GLU A 180 -27.25 1.30 -3.49
CA GLU A 180 -27.97 0.08 -3.83
C GLU A 180 -27.35 -1.14 -3.16
N ALA A 181 -28.14 -1.86 -2.36
CA ALA A 181 -27.76 -3.15 -1.82
C ALA A 181 -27.80 -4.24 -2.92
N LEU A 182 -26.70 -4.97 -3.07
CA LEU A 182 -26.56 -6.09 -4.00
C LEU A 182 -26.81 -7.46 -3.34
N THR A 183 -26.79 -7.52 -2.00
CA THR A 183 -27.10 -8.71 -1.20
C THR A 183 -28.16 -8.40 -0.15
N ALA A 184 -28.82 -9.44 0.38
CA ALA A 184 -29.73 -9.27 1.50
C ALA A 184 -28.95 -9.23 2.83
N ALA A 185 -29.49 -8.54 3.83
CA ALA A 185 -28.90 -8.52 5.18
C ALA A 185 -28.72 -9.93 5.78
N SER A 186 -29.64 -10.85 5.47
CA SER A 186 -29.56 -12.24 5.93
C SER A 186 -28.42 -13.06 5.32
N ASP A 187 -27.77 -12.55 4.27
CA ASP A 187 -26.68 -13.25 3.60
C ASP A 187 -25.34 -13.09 4.33
N ASP A 188 -25.20 -12.04 5.18
CA ASP A 188 -23.99 -11.65 5.92
C ASP A 188 -22.70 -11.77 5.10
N ALA A 189 -22.47 -10.79 4.24
CA ALA A 189 -21.42 -10.78 3.22
C ALA A 189 -20.05 -10.27 3.72
N ARG A 190 -19.72 -10.49 4.99
CA ARG A 190 -18.41 -10.22 5.60
C ARG A 190 -17.40 -11.35 5.39
#